data_AF-A0A350J1B9-F1
#
_entry.id   AF-A0A350J1B9-F1
#
_cell.length_a   1.000
_cell.length_b   1.000
_cell.length_c   1.000
_cell.angle_alpha   90.00
_cell.angle_beta   90.00
_cell.angle_gamma   90.00
#
_symmetry.space_group_name_H-M   'P 1'
#
loop_
_entity.id
_entity.type
_entity.pdbx_description
1 polymer ?
#
loop_
_entity_poly.entity_id
_entity_poly.type
_entity_poly.pdbx_seq_one_letter_code
_entity_poly.pdbx_strand_id
1 'polypeptide(L)'
;MNSLWDFAVGIYQHEPIKSACLQLQDTMGADVCLLLTVVWLGKNGRQLTLAEIALLVSTVELWQQKMTLPLRRLRKEVKQLIDSEPSLDAKPVYQQIKAAELEAERVSLQQLQAFTDTQRWHSRLAVNADNAAAVMANISLYLSQCQPLAKTNPAQQWEEISALFVKYSD
;
A
#
# COMPACT_ATOMS: atom_id res chain seq x y z
N MET A 1 -8.77 14.22 8.35
CA MET A 1 -7.62 13.34 8.66
C MET A 1 -6.34 14.13 8.46
N ASN A 2 -5.31 13.78 9.24
CA ASN A 2 -3.92 14.13 8.98
C ASN A 2 -3.48 13.59 7.60
N SER A 3 -2.32 14.01 7.10
CA SER A 3 -1.83 13.72 5.74
C SER A 3 -1.88 12.22 5.37
N LEU A 4 -1.80 11.86 4.09
CA LEU A 4 -1.69 10.46 3.64
C LEU A 4 -0.50 9.77 4.34
N TRP A 5 0.57 10.53 4.60
CA TRP A 5 1.71 10.07 5.39
C TRP A 5 1.33 9.71 6.82
N ASP A 6 0.65 10.59 7.55
CA ASP A 6 0.23 10.33 8.94
C ASP A 6 -0.72 9.14 9.02
N PHE A 7 -1.59 8.98 8.02
CA PHE A 7 -2.44 7.81 7.88
C PHE A 7 -1.62 6.53 7.69
N ALA A 8 -0.66 6.52 6.75
CA ALA A 8 0.21 5.39 6.51
C ALA A 8 0.99 5.01 7.79
N VAL A 9 1.59 5.98 8.46
CA VAL A 9 2.33 5.79 9.71
C VAL A 9 1.45 5.19 10.80
N GLY A 10 0.20 5.68 10.96
CA GLY A 10 -0.75 5.10 11.90
C GLY A 10 -1.04 3.63 11.58
N ILE A 11 -1.28 3.30 10.32
CA ILE A 11 -1.55 1.91 9.91
C ILE A 11 -0.39 0.97 10.17
N TYR A 12 0.86 1.42 9.97
CA TYR A 12 2.03 0.58 10.26
C TYR A 12 2.17 0.20 11.74
N GLN A 13 1.50 0.90 12.66
CA GLN A 13 1.46 0.54 14.09
C GLN A 13 0.47 -0.59 14.38
N HIS A 14 -0.41 -0.92 13.43
CA HIS A 14 -1.42 -1.95 13.59
C HIS A 14 -0.98 -3.26 12.92
N GLU A 15 -0.38 -4.17 13.71
CA GLU A 15 0.26 -5.40 13.22
C GLU A 15 -0.63 -6.25 12.29
N PRO A 16 -1.95 -6.46 12.57
CA PRO A 16 -2.83 -7.18 11.65
C PRO A 16 -2.93 -6.56 10.25
N ILE A 17 -2.98 -5.22 10.16
CA ILE A 17 -3.12 -4.54 8.86
C ILE A 17 -1.80 -4.58 8.11
N LYS A 18 -0.70 -4.35 8.83
CA LYS A 18 0.65 -4.48 8.28
C LYS A 18 0.88 -5.89 7.72
N SER A 19 0.47 -6.93 8.43
CA SER A 19 0.56 -8.32 7.96
C SER A 19 -0.28 -8.55 6.70
N ALA A 20 -1.51 -8.03 6.66
CA ALA A 20 -2.37 -8.11 5.48
C ALA A 20 -1.79 -7.41 4.25
N CYS A 21 -1.22 -6.21 4.42
CA CYS A 21 -0.54 -5.47 3.35
C CYS A 21 0.64 -6.27 2.79
N LEU A 22 1.47 -6.85 3.65
CA LEU A 22 2.61 -7.67 3.24
C LEU A 22 2.16 -8.93 2.49
N GLN A 23 1.11 -9.58 2.97
CA GLN A 23 0.54 -10.74 2.29
C GLN A 23 0.05 -10.37 0.89
N LEU A 24 -0.71 -9.28 0.73
CA LEU A 24 -1.17 -8.81 -0.58
C LEU A 24 -0.03 -8.45 -1.52
N GLN A 25 1.01 -7.82 -0.98
CA GLN A 25 2.21 -7.53 -1.76
C GLN A 25 2.86 -8.81 -2.28
N ASP A 26 2.93 -9.86 -1.47
CA ASP A 26 3.58 -11.12 -1.82
C ASP A 26 2.71 -12.03 -2.70
N THR A 27 1.38 -12.01 -2.55
CA THR A 27 0.46 -12.89 -3.32
C THR A 27 -0.09 -12.24 -4.57
N MET A 28 -0.26 -10.91 -4.59
CA MET A 28 -0.93 -10.17 -5.67
C MET A 28 -0.04 -9.09 -6.30
N GLY A 29 1.21 -8.94 -5.83
CA GLY A 29 2.09 -7.86 -6.31
C GLY A 29 1.54 -6.47 -6.00
N ALA A 30 0.63 -6.37 -5.02
CA ALA A 30 0.01 -5.11 -4.64
C ALA A 30 1.06 -4.13 -4.13
N ASP A 31 0.93 -2.87 -4.55
CA ASP A 31 1.71 -1.77 -4.02
C ASP A 31 1.02 -1.24 -2.75
N VAL A 32 1.71 -1.37 -1.63
CA VAL A 32 1.19 -0.95 -0.32
C VAL A 32 0.90 0.55 -0.28
N CYS A 33 1.69 1.39 -0.96
CA CYS A 33 1.45 2.84 -1.00
C CYS A 33 0.15 3.17 -1.74
N LEU A 34 -0.12 2.48 -2.86
CA LEU A 34 -1.38 2.63 -3.60
C LEU A 34 -2.57 2.10 -2.80
N LEU A 35 -2.44 0.92 -2.17
CA LEU A 35 -3.48 0.35 -1.31
C LEU A 35 -3.85 1.32 -0.18
N LEU A 36 -2.86 1.86 0.53
CA LEU A 36 -3.09 2.84 1.59
C LEU A 36 -3.76 4.12 1.07
N THR A 37 -3.40 4.56 -0.14
CA THR A 37 -3.99 5.75 -0.75
C THR A 37 -5.47 5.54 -1.09
N VAL A 38 -5.84 4.41 -1.70
CA VAL A 38 -7.24 4.14 -2.05
C VAL A 38 -8.12 3.93 -0.81
N VAL A 39 -7.55 3.33 0.26
CA VAL A 39 -8.21 3.24 1.57
C VAL A 39 -8.39 4.62 2.18
N TRP A 40 -7.34 5.43 2.21
CA TRP A 40 -7.39 6.76 2.79
C TRP A 40 -8.44 7.62 2.09
N LEU A 41 -8.49 7.63 0.75
CA LEU A 41 -9.51 8.32 -0.03
C LEU A 41 -10.92 7.78 0.27
N GLY A 42 -11.05 6.46 0.43
CA GLY A 42 -12.29 5.81 0.83
C GLY A 42 -12.78 6.26 2.21
N LYS A 43 -11.91 6.27 3.23
CA LYS A 43 -12.24 6.75 4.59
C LYS A 43 -12.68 8.22 4.62
N ASN A 44 -12.20 8.95 3.63
CA ASN A 44 -12.48 10.35 3.36
C ASN A 44 -13.75 10.53 2.48
N GLY A 45 -14.50 9.46 2.22
CA GLY A 45 -15.79 9.50 1.50
C GLY A 45 -15.66 9.57 -0.01
N ARG A 46 -14.46 9.40 -0.56
CA ARG A 46 -14.23 9.37 -2.01
C ARG A 46 -14.18 7.92 -2.50
N GLN A 47 -15.26 7.51 -3.15
CA GLN A 47 -15.23 6.32 -4.00
C GLN A 47 -14.55 6.63 -5.34
N LEU A 48 -13.63 5.77 -5.77
CA LEU A 48 -12.83 5.93 -6.97
C LEU A 48 -13.41 5.17 -8.15
N THR A 49 -13.17 5.71 -9.33
CA THR A 49 -13.40 5.04 -10.62
C THR A 49 -12.14 4.31 -11.08
N LEU A 50 -12.30 3.42 -12.06
CA LEU A 50 -11.18 2.68 -12.66
C LEU A 50 -10.14 3.63 -13.28
N ALA A 51 -10.60 4.70 -13.94
CA ALA A 51 -9.72 5.70 -14.53
C ALA A 51 -8.89 6.45 -13.47
N GLU A 52 -9.48 6.75 -12.32
CA GLU A 52 -8.77 7.41 -11.22
C GLU A 52 -7.73 6.51 -10.56
N ILE A 53 -8.00 5.21 -10.44
CA ILE A 53 -7.00 4.24 -10.00
C ILE A 53 -5.84 4.17 -10.99
N ALA A 54 -6.12 4.14 -12.30
CA ALA A 54 -5.07 4.16 -13.31
C ALA A 54 -4.20 5.43 -13.22
N LEU A 55 -4.80 6.58 -12.92
CA LEU A 55 -4.05 7.82 -12.69
C LEU A 55 -3.15 7.73 -11.44
N LEU A 56 -3.65 7.19 -10.33
CA LEU A 56 -2.83 6.95 -9.14
C LEU A 56 -1.65 6.02 -9.44
N VAL A 57 -1.90 4.91 -10.16
CA VAL A 57 -0.84 3.97 -10.59
C VAL A 57 0.22 4.69 -11.42
N SER A 58 -0.19 5.43 -12.46
CA SER A 58 0.74 6.16 -13.34
C SER A 58 1.57 7.22 -12.60
N THR A 59 1.03 7.78 -11.51
CA THR A 59 1.72 8.82 -10.72
C THR A 59 3.00 8.29 -10.09
N VAL A 60 3.02 7.02 -9.68
CA VAL A 60 4.16 6.43 -8.97
C VAL A 60 4.91 5.38 -9.78
N GLU A 61 4.40 5.00 -10.95
CA GLU A 61 4.91 3.88 -11.75
C GLU A 61 6.42 4.00 -12.02
N LEU A 62 6.87 5.15 -12.52
CA LEU A 62 8.29 5.35 -12.84
C LEU A 62 9.17 5.20 -11.60
N TRP A 63 8.77 5.80 -10.47
CA TRP A 63 9.53 5.73 -9.23
C TRP A 63 9.56 4.31 -8.67
N GLN A 64 8.42 3.62 -8.67
CA GLN A 64 8.29 2.24 -8.23
C GLN A 64 9.20 1.31 -9.03
N GLN A 65 9.19 1.42 -10.37
CA GLN A 65 10.01 0.59 -11.25
C GLN A 65 11.51 0.83 -11.08
N LYS A 66 11.92 2.08 -10.78
CA LYS A 66 13.33 2.46 -10.70
C LYS A 66 13.93 2.34 -9.29
N MET A 67 13.12 2.45 -8.25
CA MET A 67 13.60 2.52 -6.87
C MET A 67 12.96 1.45 -5.99
N THR A 68 11.66 1.53 -5.73
CA THR A 68 11.00 0.69 -4.72
C THR A 68 11.08 -0.80 -5.06
N LEU A 69 10.73 -1.19 -6.30
CA LEU A 69 10.74 -2.60 -6.71
C LEU A 69 12.16 -3.21 -6.72
N PRO A 70 13.20 -2.54 -7.28
CA PRO A 70 14.57 -2.99 -7.15
C PRO A 70 15.05 -3.16 -5.70
N LEU A 71 14.77 -2.19 -4.82
CA LEU A 71 15.16 -2.26 -3.40
C LEU A 71 14.47 -3.41 -2.68
N ARG A 72 13.17 -3.60 -2.94
CA ARG A 72 12.40 -4.72 -2.38
C ARG A 72 12.92 -6.08 -2.83
N ARG A 73 13.28 -6.19 -4.12
CA ARG A 73 13.90 -7.41 -4.68
C ARG A 73 15.22 -7.70 -3.98
N LEU A 74 16.11 -6.72 -3.88
CA LEU A 74 17.39 -6.86 -3.18
C LEU A 74 17.20 -7.23 -1.70
N ARG A 75 16.23 -6.62 -1.01
CA ARG A 75 15.91 -6.99 0.38
C ARG A 75 15.53 -8.47 0.51
N LYS A 76 14.71 -8.98 -0.41
CA LYS A 76 14.30 -10.40 -0.45
C LYS A 76 15.50 -11.30 -0.72
N GLU A 77 16.34 -10.96 -1.69
CA GLU A 77 17.56 -11.71 -2.02
C GLU A 77 18.53 -11.78 -0.82
N VAL A 78 18.81 -10.64 -0.18
CA VAL A 78 19.68 -10.61 1.01
C VAL A 78 19.08 -11.40 2.18
N LYS A 79 17.76 -11.35 2.37
CA LYS A 79 17.11 -12.17 3.41
C LYS A 79 17.28 -13.65 3.15
N GLN A 80 17.12 -14.09 1.90
CA GLN A 80 17.32 -15.48 1.51
C GLN A 80 18.77 -15.93 1.75
N LEU A 81 19.75 -15.09 1.42
CA LEU A 81 21.16 -15.38 1.68
C LEU A 81 21.48 -15.51 3.17
N ILE A 82 20.92 -14.65 4.02
CA ILE A 82 21.06 -14.76 5.49
C ILE A 82 20.48 -16.09 5.99
N ASP A 83 19.34 -16.51 5.44
CA ASP A 83 18.66 -17.73 5.86
C ASP A 83 19.39 -19.00 5.38
N SER A 84 20.00 -18.97 4.20
CA SER A 84 20.76 -20.10 3.64
C SER A 84 22.19 -20.18 4.18
N GLU A 85 22.82 -19.04 4.49
CA GLU A 85 24.21 -18.95 4.94
C GLU A 85 24.30 -18.12 6.24
N PRO A 86 23.98 -18.70 7.41
CA PRO A 86 23.98 -17.98 8.68
C PRO A 86 25.36 -17.43 9.11
N SER A 87 26.44 -17.91 8.49
CA SER A 87 27.81 -17.43 8.73
C SER A 87 28.10 -16.08 8.05
N LEU A 88 27.26 -15.66 7.10
CA LEU A 88 27.35 -14.38 6.40
C LEU A 88 26.82 -13.26 7.30
N ASP A 89 27.67 -12.32 7.69
CA ASP A 89 27.23 -11.11 8.42
C ASP A 89 26.57 -10.07 7.48
N ALA A 90 25.50 -10.48 6.80
CA ALA A 90 24.73 -9.62 5.88
C ALA A 90 23.56 -8.92 6.57
N LYS A 91 23.34 -9.13 7.86
CA LYS A 91 22.27 -8.47 8.62
C LYS A 91 22.37 -6.93 8.58
N PRO A 92 23.56 -6.29 8.67
CA PRO A 92 23.68 -4.84 8.51
C PRO A 92 23.27 -4.36 7.11
N VAL A 93 23.65 -5.09 6.06
CA VAL A 93 23.28 -4.80 4.67
C VAL A 93 21.77 -4.88 4.48
N TYR A 94 21.14 -5.94 5.00
CA TYR A 94 19.68 -6.10 5.00
C TYR A 94 18.97 -4.89 5.62
N GLN A 95 19.45 -4.39 6.77
CA GLN A 95 18.82 -3.25 7.43
C GLN A 95 18.94 -1.96 6.61
N GLN A 96 20.09 -1.72 5.96
CA GLN A 96 20.27 -0.55 5.10
C GLN A 96 19.38 -0.60 3.86
N ILE A 97 19.27 -1.75 3.20
CA ILE A 97 18.38 -1.92 2.04
C ILE A 97 16.92 -1.74 2.47
N LYS A 98 16.52 -2.31 3.61
CA LYS A 98 15.18 -2.14 4.16
C LYS A 98 14.87 -0.67 4.47
N ALA A 99 15.82 0.07 5.04
CA ALA A 99 15.66 1.50 5.31
C ALA A 99 15.51 2.29 3.99
N ALA A 100 16.32 1.98 2.98
CA ALA A 100 16.21 2.60 1.66
C ALA A 100 14.87 2.30 0.98
N GLU A 101 14.35 1.07 1.08
CA GLU A 101 13.01 0.70 0.57
C GLU A 101 11.92 1.55 1.23
N LEU A 102 11.96 1.70 2.56
CA LEU A 102 10.99 2.52 3.31
C LEU A 102 11.05 4.00 2.89
N GLU A 103 12.24 4.55 2.66
CA GLU A 103 12.37 5.92 2.13
C GLU A 103 11.84 6.04 0.69
N ALA A 104 12.03 5.01 -0.14
CA ALA A 104 11.43 4.99 -1.47
C ALA A 104 9.90 4.95 -1.42
N GLU A 105 9.31 4.17 -0.50
CA GLU A 105 7.86 4.15 -0.25
C GLU A 105 7.35 5.51 0.25
N ARG A 106 8.09 6.18 1.14
CA ARG A 106 7.76 7.55 1.58
C ARG A 106 7.68 8.52 0.40
N VAL A 107 8.62 8.44 -0.54
CA VAL A 107 8.60 9.28 -1.76
C VAL A 107 7.38 8.97 -2.64
N SER A 108 6.96 7.69 -2.75
CA SER A 108 5.71 7.35 -3.43
C SER A 108 4.47 7.96 -2.76
N LEU A 109 4.37 7.86 -1.44
CA LEU A 109 3.25 8.48 -0.69
C LEU A 109 3.21 10.00 -0.86
N GLN A 110 4.38 10.66 -0.90
CA GLN A 110 4.45 12.10 -1.15
C GLN A 110 3.96 12.47 -2.55
N GLN A 111 4.33 11.70 -3.58
CA GLN A 111 3.85 11.92 -4.95
C GLN A 111 2.33 11.72 -5.04
N LEU A 112 1.80 10.68 -4.42
CA LEU A 112 0.36 10.40 -4.38
C LEU A 112 -0.39 11.51 -3.65
N GLN A 113 0.12 11.98 -2.51
CA GLN A 113 -0.49 13.10 -1.81
C GLN A 113 -0.51 14.36 -2.68
N ALA A 114 0.62 14.77 -3.24
CA ALA A 114 0.71 15.96 -4.10
C ALA A 114 -0.25 15.87 -5.30
N PHE A 115 -0.38 14.68 -5.91
CA PHE A 115 -1.34 14.44 -6.99
C PHE A 115 -2.78 14.63 -6.50
N THR A 116 -3.18 13.97 -5.40
CA THR A 116 -4.54 14.07 -4.86
C THR A 116 -4.91 15.49 -4.41
N ASP A 117 -3.95 16.24 -3.87
CA ASP A 117 -4.09 17.66 -3.52
C ASP A 117 -4.33 18.51 -4.76
N THR A 118 -3.52 18.31 -5.81
CA THR A 118 -3.65 19.02 -7.10
C THR A 118 -5.01 18.79 -7.74
N GLN A 119 -5.50 17.54 -7.68
CA GLN A 119 -6.82 17.19 -8.20
C GLN A 119 -7.97 17.62 -7.29
N ARG A 120 -7.67 18.20 -6.12
CA ARG A 120 -8.65 18.59 -5.09
C ARG A 120 -9.54 17.42 -4.64
N TRP A 121 -8.99 16.22 -4.56
CA TRP A 121 -9.74 15.04 -4.14
C TRP A 121 -10.16 15.09 -2.66
N HIS A 122 -9.59 16.04 -1.89
CA HIS A 122 -9.88 16.32 -0.48
C HIS A 122 -10.92 17.43 -0.25
N SER A 123 -11.49 18.04 -1.29
CA SER A 123 -12.41 19.18 -1.09
C SER A 123 -13.89 18.78 -0.96
N ARG A 124 -14.20 17.49 -0.90
CA ARG A 124 -15.58 16.95 -0.74
C ARG A 124 -15.70 15.94 0.41
N LEU A 125 -14.85 16.07 1.43
CA LEU A 125 -14.81 15.14 2.55
C LEU A 125 -16.03 15.36 3.44
N ALA A 126 -17.01 14.46 3.36
CA ALA A 126 -18.04 14.36 4.38
C ALA A 126 -17.37 13.84 5.66
N VAL A 127 -16.94 14.78 6.50
CA VAL A 127 -16.45 14.46 7.85
C VAL A 127 -17.65 13.91 8.62
N ASN A 128 -17.62 12.62 8.97
CA ASN A 128 -18.59 11.87 9.80
C ASN A 128 -19.68 11.03 9.10
N ALA A 129 -19.45 10.55 7.87
CA ALA A 129 -20.24 9.43 7.34
C ALA A 129 -19.50 8.10 7.56
N ASP A 130 -20.24 7.02 7.86
CA ASP A 130 -19.71 5.65 7.75
C ASP A 130 -19.32 5.41 6.29
N ASN A 131 -18.03 5.58 6.01
CA ASN A 131 -17.47 5.48 4.67
C ASN A 131 -16.99 4.05 4.36
N ALA A 132 -17.41 3.04 5.13
CA ALA A 132 -17.01 1.65 4.93
C ALA A 132 -17.28 1.16 3.50
N ALA A 133 -18.42 1.53 2.92
CA ALA A 133 -18.76 1.17 1.54
C ALA A 133 -17.75 1.72 0.51
N ALA A 134 -17.31 2.97 0.67
CA ALA A 134 -16.32 3.58 -0.21
C ALA A 134 -14.94 2.93 -0.04
N VAL A 135 -14.54 2.61 1.19
CA VAL A 135 -13.30 1.88 1.47
C VAL A 135 -13.30 0.51 0.79
N MET A 136 -14.36 -0.28 1.01
CA MET A 136 -14.50 -1.61 0.40
C MET A 136 -14.48 -1.53 -1.13
N ALA A 137 -15.28 -0.63 -1.72
CA ALA A 137 -15.32 -0.44 -3.17
C ALA A 137 -13.95 -0.09 -3.76
N ASN A 138 -13.21 0.80 -3.10
CA ASN A 138 -11.88 1.22 -3.53
C ASN A 138 -10.85 0.09 -3.45
N ILE A 139 -10.83 -0.67 -2.36
CA ILE A 139 -9.93 -1.83 -2.20
C ILE A 139 -10.23 -2.87 -3.27
N SER A 140 -11.50 -3.27 -3.42
CA SER A 140 -11.90 -4.27 -4.43
C SER A 140 -11.54 -3.82 -5.83
N LEU A 141 -11.81 -2.55 -6.18
CA LEU A 141 -11.49 -2.04 -7.50
C LEU A 141 -9.97 -2.00 -7.73
N TYR A 142 -9.16 -1.56 -6.76
CA TYR A 142 -7.70 -1.57 -6.88
C TYR A 142 -7.14 -2.99 -7.03
N LEU A 143 -7.54 -3.91 -6.14
CA LEU A 143 -7.02 -5.28 -6.16
C LEU A 143 -7.44 -6.06 -7.41
N SER A 144 -8.57 -5.71 -8.04
CA SER A 144 -8.97 -6.27 -9.34
C SER A 144 -8.01 -5.91 -10.48
N GLN A 145 -7.20 -4.85 -10.32
CA GLN A 145 -6.18 -4.44 -11.27
C GLN A 145 -4.82 -5.09 -11.00
N CYS A 146 -4.64 -5.70 -9.83
CA CYS A 146 -3.41 -6.40 -9.47
C CYS A 146 -3.35 -7.77 -10.17
N GLN A 147 -2.17 -8.15 -10.64
CA GLN A 147 -1.95 -9.47 -11.22
C GLN A 147 -1.56 -10.47 -10.11
N PRO A 148 -2.28 -11.59 -9.94
CA PRO A 148 -1.91 -12.60 -8.96
C PRO A 148 -0.49 -13.13 -9.24
N LEU A 149 0.39 -13.03 -8.24
CA LEU A 149 1.72 -13.66 -8.25
C LEU A 149 1.65 -15.13 -7.81
N ALA A 150 0.57 -15.52 -7.12
CA ALA A 150 0.28 -16.89 -6.70
C ALA A 150 -1.11 -17.34 -7.17
N LYS A 151 -1.31 -18.65 -7.37
CA LYS A 151 -2.62 -19.27 -7.63
C LYS A 151 -3.49 -19.22 -6.36
N THR A 152 -3.97 -18.04 -6.01
CA THR A 152 -4.86 -17.83 -4.85
C THR A 152 -6.25 -17.44 -5.33
N ASN A 153 -7.28 -17.81 -4.57
CA ASN A 153 -8.65 -17.38 -4.82
C ASN A 153 -8.81 -15.94 -4.28
N PRO A 154 -8.88 -14.91 -5.14
CA PRO A 154 -8.76 -13.53 -4.69
C PRO A 154 -9.94 -13.08 -3.83
N ALA A 155 -11.15 -13.58 -4.10
CA ALA A 155 -12.38 -13.06 -3.52
C ALA A 155 -12.46 -13.17 -1.98
N GLN A 156 -11.97 -14.26 -1.40
CA GLN A 156 -12.07 -14.49 0.05
C GLN A 156 -11.07 -13.64 0.85
N GLN A 157 -9.89 -13.33 0.28
CA GLN A 157 -8.91 -12.45 0.90
C GLN A 157 -9.38 -10.98 0.92
N TRP A 158 -10.22 -10.57 -0.03
CA TRP A 158 -10.64 -9.17 -0.16
C TRP A 158 -11.58 -8.74 0.95
N GLU A 159 -12.52 -9.59 1.37
CA GLU A 159 -13.48 -9.27 2.43
C GLU A 159 -12.79 -9.14 3.79
N GLU A 160 -11.88 -10.06 4.12
CA GLU A 160 -11.13 -10.05 5.39
C GLU A 160 -10.25 -8.80 5.51
N ILE A 161 -9.54 -8.46 4.44
CA ILE A 161 -8.65 -7.30 4.44
C ILE A 161 -9.44 -6.00 4.47
N SER A 162 -10.52 -5.91 3.70
CA SER A 162 -11.37 -4.73 3.72
C SER A 162 -12.02 -4.54 5.10
N ALA A 163 -12.46 -5.62 5.75
CA ALA A 163 -12.99 -5.58 7.11
C ALA A 163 -11.95 -5.09 8.13
N LEU A 164 -10.66 -5.44 7.97
CA LEU A 164 -9.59 -4.92 8.82
C LEU A 164 -9.42 -3.40 8.68
N PHE A 165 -9.44 -2.87 7.45
CA PHE A 165 -9.30 -1.44 7.21
C PHE A 165 -10.52 -0.62 7.66
N VAL A 166 -11.72 -1.19 7.52
CA VAL A 166 -12.97 -0.58 8.00
C VAL A 166 -12.96 -0.46 9.52
N LYS A 167 -12.64 -1.55 10.24
CA LYS A 167 -12.58 -1.59 11.72
C LYS A 167 -11.51 -0.71 12.33
N TYR A 168 -10.47 -0.35 11.58
CA TYR A 168 -9.42 0.59 12.02
C TYR A 168 -9.91 2.06 12.10
N SER A 169 -11.20 2.29 12.33
CA SER A 169 -11.81 3.65 12.35
C SER A 169 -12.50 3.97 13.67
N ASP A 170 -12.50 3.04 14.62
CA ASP A 170 -13.00 3.18 15.99
C ASP A 170 -11.84 3.24 17.00
#